data_AF-C3YRG5-F1
#
_entry.id   AF-C3YRG5-F1
#
_cell.length_a   1.000
_cell.length_b   1.000
_cell.length_c   1.000
_cell.angle_alpha   90.00
_cell.angle_beta   90.00
_cell.angle_gamma   90.00
#
_symmetry.space_group_name_H-M   'P 1'
#
loop_
_entity.id
_entity.type
_entity.pdbx_description
1 polymer ?
#
loop_
_entity_poly.entity_id
_entity_poly.type
_entity_poly.pdbx_seq_one_letter_code
_entity_poly.pdbx_strand_id
1 'polypeptide(L)' 'CGKGWTMSEGRCYQKFPSPLVWWAAERYCQALGGHLAAVNTPQENKFLRDNIGN' A
#
# COMPACT_ATOMS: atom_id res chain seq x y z
N CYS A 1 8.15 -10.07 -1.88
CA CYS A 1 6.80 -9.79 -1.34
C CYS A 1 6.03 -11.09 -1.19
N GLY A 2 5.13 -11.20 -0.22
CA GLY A 2 4.28 -12.38 -0.03
C GLY A 2 3.13 -12.45 -1.04
N LYS A 3 2.36 -13.54 -1.01
CA LYS A 3 1.15 -13.69 -1.84
C LYS A 3 0.16 -12.55 -1.54
N GLY A 4 -0.34 -11.88 -2.58
CA GLY A 4 -1.26 -10.73 -2.46
C GLY A 4 -0.60 -9.36 -2.35
N TRP A 5 0.73 -9.29 -2.30
CA TRP A 5 1.50 -8.05 -2.30
C TRP A 5 2.19 -7.84 -3.65
N THR A 6 2.12 -6.63 -4.18
CA THR A 6 2.78 -6.24 -5.43
C THR A 6 4.08 -5.52 -5.13
N MET A 7 5.18 -5.97 -5.73
CA MET A 7 6.50 -5.37 -5.53
C MET A 7 6.71 -4.18 -6.47
N SER A 8 7.22 -3.07 -5.95
CA SER A 8 7.71 -1.94 -6.74
C SER A 8 8.88 -1.27 -6.01
N GLU A 9 9.99 -1.05 -6.73
CA GLU A 9 11.19 -0.35 -6.22
C GLU A 9 11.70 -0.86 -4.84
N GLY A 10 11.66 -2.19 -4.63
CA GLY A 10 12.12 -2.80 -3.37
C GLY A 10 11.13 -2.70 -2.21
N ARG A 11 9.94 -2.13 -2.42
CA ARG A 11 8.82 -2.09 -1.47
C ARG A 11 7.69 -3.00 -1.92
N CYS A 12 6.84 -3.40 -0.97
CA CYS A 12 5.67 -4.23 -1.21
C CYS A 12 4.41 -3.42 -0.90
N TYR A 13 3.44 -3.45 -1.81
CA TYR A 13 2.17 -2.73 -1.68
C TYR A 13 0.99 -3.68 -1.78
N GLN A 14 -0.06 -3.41 -1.01
CA GLN A 14 -1.33 -4.14 -1.06
C GLN A 14 -2.48 -3.17 -0.76
N LYS A 15 -3.58 -3.30 -1.51
CA LYS A 15 -4.84 -2.62 -1.22
C LYS A 15 -5.79 -3.56 -0.51
N PHE A 16 -6.50 -3.01 0.46
CA PHE A 16 -7.59 -3.69 1.15
C PHE A 16 -8.92 -3.13 0.67
N PRO A 17 -9.94 -3.97 0.45
CA PRO A 17 -11.23 -3.55 -0.11
C PRO A 17 -12.07 -2.73 0.89
N SER A 18 -11.83 -2.87 2.18
CA SER A 18 -12.57 -2.17 3.23
C SER A 18 -11.96 -0.78 3.49
N PRO A 19 -12.68 0.32 3.17
CA PRO A 19 -12.22 1.65 3.52
C PRO A 19 -12.24 1.83 5.03
N LEU A 20 -11.19 2.42 5.56
CA LEU A 20 -11.03 2.75 6.98
C LEU A 20 -10.67 4.22 7.11
N VAL A 21 -10.99 4.81 8.26
CA VAL A 21 -10.44 6.12 8.64
C VAL A 21 -8.93 6.01 8.75
N TRP A 22 -8.21 7.10 8.43
CA TRP A 22 -6.76 7.09 8.25
C TRP A 22 -6.00 6.41 9.41
N TRP A 23 -6.32 6.75 10.66
CA TRP A 23 -5.65 6.18 11.82
C TRP A 23 -5.93 4.68 12.01
N ALA A 24 -7.12 4.21 11.63
CA ALA A 24 -7.47 2.80 11.69
C ALA A 24 -6.78 2.02 10.58
N ALA A 25 -6.65 2.61 9.39
CA ALA A 25 -5.89 2.03 8.28
C ALA A 25 -4.40 1.88 8.63
N GLU A 26 -3.80 2.89 9.26
CA GLU A 26 -2.40 2.82 9.71
C GLU A 26 -2.20 1.68 10.71
N ARG A 27 -3.06 1.60 11.75
CA ARG A 27 -2.99 0.53 12.75
C ARG A 27 -3.16 -0.86 12.12
N TYR A 28 -4.01 -0.97 11.11
CA TYR A 28 -4.21 -2.22 10.39
C TYR A 28 -2.95 -2.61 9.59
N CYS A 29 -2.34 -1.68 8.85
CA CYS A 29 -1.08 -1.93 8.14
C CYS A 29 0.07 -2.28 9.10
N GLN A 30 0.14 -1.62 10.26
CA GLN A 30 1.11 -1.92 11.31
C GLN A 30 0.94 -3.34 11.88
N ALA A 31 -0.30 -3.79 12.07
CA ALA A 31 -0.59 -5.15 12.51
C ALA A 31 -0.13 -6.23 11.49
N LEU A 32 0.01 -5.84 10.22
CA LEU A 32 0.56 -6.70 9.15
C LEU A 32 2.09 -6.58 9.00
N GLY A 33 2.76 -5.78 9.84
CA GLY A 33 4.20 -5.54 9.78
C GLY A 33 4.63 -4.48 8.76
N GLY A 34 3.71 -3.61 8.33
CA GLY A 34 3.98 -2.51 7.39
C GLY A 34 3.38 -1.18 7.82
N HIS A 35 3.23 -0.25 6.88
CA HIS A 35 2.66 1.08 7.10
C HIS A 35 1.73 1.46 5.96
N LEU A 36 0.87 2.46 6.14
CA LEU A 36 0.18 3.09 5.02
C LEU A 36 1.19 3.51 3.94
N ALA A 37 0.82 3.26 2.68
CA ALA A 37 1.66 3.62 1.54
C ALA A 37 1.89 5.14 1.52
N ALA A 38 3.16 5.55 1.58
CA ALA A 38 3.58 6.94 1.51
C ALA A 38 4.18 7.20 0.14
N VAL A 39 3.54 8.04 -0.66
CA VAL A 39 3.98 8.36 -2.02
C VAL A 39 5.12 9.36 -1.96
N ASN A 40 6.34 8.91 -2.25
CA ASN A 40 7.54 9.75 -2.20
C ASN A 40 8.06 10.12 -3.60
N THR A 41 7.72 9.33 -4.62
CA THR A 41 8.19 9.56 -5.99
C THR A 41 7.04 9.60 -7.00
N PRO A 42 7.19 10.32 -8.12
CA PRO A 42 6.21 10.28 -9.22
C PRO A 42 6.00 8.86 -9.78
N GLN A 43 7.07 8.06 -9.80
CA GLN A 43 7.06 6.67 -10.25
C GLN A 43 6.20 5.80 -9.32
N GLU A 44 6.36 5.94 -8.01
CA GLU A 44 5.53 5.28 -7.01
C GLU A 44 4.07 5.69 -7.17
N ASN A 45 3.79 6.99 -7.34
CA ASN A 45 2.42 7.48 -7.56
C ASN A 45 1.78 6.84 -8.79
N LYS A 46 2.51 6.79 -9.91
CA LYS A 46 2.04 6.16 -11.15
C LYS A 46 1.76 4.68 -10.93
N PHE A 47 2.69 3.96 -10.31
CA PHE A 47 2.54 2.54 -10.01
C PHE A 47 1.30 2.26 -9.14
N LEU A 48 1.11 3.04 -8.06
CA LEU A 48 -0.04 2.89 -7.17
C LEU A 48 -1.35 3.15 -7.90
N ARG A 49 -1.41 4.19 -8.74
CA ARG A 49 -2.62 4.48 -9.52
C ARG A 49 -2.95 3.37 -10.52
N ASP A 50 -1.95 2.86 -11.23
CA ASP A 50 -2.15 1.91 -12.33
C ASP A 50 -2.41 0.47 -11.82
N ASN A 51 -1.78 0.07 -10.71
CA ASN A 51 -1.76 -1.34 -10.25
C ASN A 51 -2.53 -1.56 -8.95
N ILE A 52 -2.70 -0.53 -8.14
CA ILE A 52 -3.32 -0.62 -6.80
C ILE A 52 -4.62 0.20 -6.74
N GLY A 53 -4.80 1.21 -7.59
CA GLY A 53 -5.85 2.22 -7.49
C GLY A 53 -7.28 1.77 -7.76
N ASN A 54 -7.52 0.68 -8.50
CA ASN A 54 -8.86 0.19 -8.86
C ASN A 54 -9.45 -0.76 -7.83
#